data_AF-A0A6P7S6Q1-F1
#
_entry.id   AF-A0A6P7S6Q1-F1
#
_cell.length_a   1.000
_cell.length_b   1.000
_cell.length_c   1.000
_cell.angle_alpha   90.00
_cell.angle_beta   90.00
_cell.angle_gamma   90.00
#
_symmetry.space_group_name_H-M   'P 1'
#
loop_
_entity.id
_entity.type
_entity.pdbx_description
1 polymer ?
#
loop_
_entity_poly.entity_id
_entity_poly.type
_entity_poly.pdbx_seq_one_letter_code
_entity_poly.pdbx_strand_id
1 'polypeptide(L)'
;MHMFIRVSVAYIKGTFLEELKFEHVEKCAHRCMNNTKCKSFNFDDLVKTCQLYSISAATGITLTPSECPYREYYQRIDSKTVVIYGATIVTCIHISEYSNIKTEGECETLRIKKNYTAMEYSKFFKGCGVTHNAEKTYGLTGNIFWKFKLMLDEIPKMTKAVN
;
A
#
# COMPACT_ATOMS: atom_id res chain seq x y z
N MET A 1 12.38 9.34 4.22
CA MET A 1 11.76 8.60 3.10
C MET A 1 10.45 7.97 3.59
N HIS A 2 9.42 8.80 3.86
CA HIS A 2 8.13 8.40 4.47
C HIS A 2 6.95 8.96 3.66
N MET A 3 7.13 9.16 2.35
CA MET A 3 6.15 9.84 1.49
C MET A 3 5.51 8.90 0.47
N PHE A 4 5.91 7.63 0.47
CA PHE A 4 5.40 6.63 -0.46
C PHE A 4 5.19 5.28 0.24
N ILE A 5 4.12 4.60 -0.11
CA ILE A 5 3.94 3.17 0.16
C ILE A 5 4.45 2.40 -1.04
N ARG A 6 5.37 1.47 -0.80
CA ARG A 6 5.92 0.55 -1.80
C ARG A 6 5.11 -0.75 -1.84
N VAL A 7 4.78 -1.20 -3.04
CA VAL A 7 4.20 -2.51 -3.32
C VAL A 7 5.12 -3.23 -4.29
N SER A 8 5.77 -4.28 -3.81
CA SER A 8 6.66 -5.12 -4.60
C SER A 8 5.87 -5.95 -5.61
N VAL A 9 6.49 -6.27 -6.74
CA VAL A 9 5.96 -7.22 -7.74
C VAL A 9 4.55 -6.81 -8.19
N ALA A 10 4.35 -5.51 -8.42
CA ALA A 10 3.07 -4.93 -8.75
C ALA A 10 3.24 -3.66 -9.57
N TYR A 11 2.25 -3.35 -10.41
CA TYR A 11 2.23 -2.10 -11.15
C TYR A 11 0.80 -1.61 -11.39
N ILE A 12 0.65 -0.30 -11.54
CA ILE A 12 -0.60 0.31 -12.00
C ILE A 12 -0.60 0.41 -13.53
N LYS A 13 -1.73 0.14 -14.17
CA LYS A 13 -1.95 0.36 -15.60
C LYS A 13 -2.62 1.72 -15.83
N GLY A 14 -2.40 2.29 -17.01
CA GLY A 14 -3.05 3.53 -17.43
C GLY A 14 -2.11 4.40 -18.27
N THR A 15 -2.57 5.61 -18.56
CA THR A 15 -1.73 6.62 -19.22
C THR A 15 -0.83 7.28 -18.19
N PHE A 16 0.48 7.19 -18.39
CA PHE A 16 1.45 7.91 -17.57
C PHE A 16 1.47 9.40 -17.95
N LEU A 17 1.73 10.25 -16.96
CA LEU A 17 2.03 11.67 -17.14
C LEU A 17 3.37 11.85 -17.86
N GLU A 18 4.37 11.08 -17.42
CA GLU A 18 5.75 11.15 -17.86
C GLU A 18 6.37 9.75 -17.75
N GLU A 19 7.23 9.40 -18.71
CA GLU A 19 8.12 8.25 -18.64
C GLU A 19 9.57 8.74 -18.71
N LEU A 20 10.39 8.30 -17.76
CA LEU A 20 11.74 8.78 -17.54
C LEU A 20 12.68 7.61 -17.29
N LYS A 21 13.97 7.82 -17.54
CA LYS A 21 15.03 6.88 -17.17
C LYS A 21 15.78 7.38 -15.94
N PHE A 22 15.74 6.60 -14.86
CA PHE A 22 16.45 6.91 -13.63
C PHE A 22 17.12 5.66 -13.08
N GLU A 23 18.41 5.80 -12.75
CA GLU A 23 19.22 4.72 -12.16
C GLU A 23 18.71 4.25 -10.79
N HIS A 24 18.07 5.16 -10.04
CA HIS A 24 17.61 4.91 -8.68
C HIS A 24 16.18 5.41 -8.48
N VAL A 25 15.41 4.65 -7.70
CA VAL A 25 13.98 4.91 -7.44
C VAL A 25 13.76 6.24 -6.74
N GLU A 26 14.72 6.70 -5.94
CA GLU A 26 14.67 7.97 -5.21
C GLU A 26 14.55 9.16 -6.16
N LYS A 27 15.15 9.09 -7.36
CA LYS A 27 15.00 10.12 -8.39
C LYS A 27 13.57 10.15 -8.95
N CYS A 28 12.95 8.98 -9.12
CA CYS A 28 11.55 8.85 -9.52
C CYS A 28 10.61 9.42 -8.44
N ALA A 29 10.85 9.08 -7.18
CA ALA A 29 10.11 9.61 -6.03
C ALA A 29 10.24 11.15 -5.94
N HIS A 30 11.46 11.68 -6.07
CA HIS A 30 11.69 13.12 -6.06
C HIS A 30 10.98 13.84 -7.22
N ARG A 31 11.04 13.28 -8.43
CA ARG A 31 10.30 13.83 -9.59
C ARG A 31 8.80 13.83 -9.35
N CYS A 32 8.25 12.73 -8.82
CA CYS A 32 6.84 12.66 -8.46
C CYS A 32 6.46 13.70 -7.40
N MET A 33 7.30 13.90 -6.38
CA MET A 33 7.05 14.91 -5.34
C MET A 33 7.02 16.34 -5.88
N ASN A 34 7.86 16.64 -6.88
CA ASN A 34 7.92 17.95 -7.52
C ASN A 34 6.81 18.17 -8.58
N ASN A 35 6.12 17.12 -9.01
CA ASN A 35 4.98 17.21 -9.92
C ASN A 35 3.68 17.16 -9.10
N THR A 36 2.96 18.28 -9.00
CA THR A 36 1.72 18.39 -8.22
C THR A 36 0.60 17.47 -8.69
N LYS A 37 0.64 17.03 -9.96
CA LYS A 37 -0.32 16.07 -10.51
C LYS A 37 0.04 14.62 -10.17
N CYS A 38 1.28 14.32 -9.79
CA CYS A 38 1.72 12.95 -9.54
C CYS A 38 1.16 12.41 -8.21
N LYS A 39 0.48 11.26 -8.31
CA LYS A 39 -0.13 10.54 -7.19
C LYS A 39 0.51 9.17 -6.94
N SER A 40 1.10 8.57 -7.97
CA SER A 40 1.88 7.34 -7.85
C SER A 40 2.89 7.22 -8.98
N PHE A 41 3.77 6.24 -8.87
CA PHE A 41 4.65 5.84 -9.96
C PHE A 41 4.88 4.34 -10.00
N ASN A 42 5.18 3.82 -11.19
CA ASN A 42 5.82 2.52 -11.35
C ASN A 42 7.32 2.75 -11.53
N PHE A 43 8.14 1.91 -10.91
CA PHE A 43 9.56 1.86 -11.17
C PHE A 43 9.97 0.43 -11.54
N ASP A 44 10.68 0.30 -12.65
CA ASP A 44 11.29 -0.95 -13.08
C ASP A 44 12.80 -0.83 -12.86
N ASP A 45 13.32 -1.57 -11.88
CA ASP A 45 14.73 -1.51 -11.50
C ASP A 45 15.65 -2.26 -12.48
N LEU A 46 15.12 -3.14 -13.33
CA LEU A 46 15.94 -3.83 -14.33
C LEU A 46 16.26 -2.88 -15.49
N VAL A 47 15.23 -2.24 -16.04
CA VAL A 47 15.39 -1.33 -17.20
C VAL A 47 15.48 0.14 -16.82
N LYS A 48 15.53 0.43 -15.51
CA LYS A 48 15.67 1.77 -14.91
C LYS A 48 14.61 2.76 -15.40
N THR A 49 13.37 2.27 -15.55
CA THR A 49 12.25 3.07 -16.09
C THR A 49 11.33 3.54 -14.98
N CYS A 50 11.01 4.83 -14.98
CA CYS A 50 10.11 5.50 -14.06
C CYS A 50 8.90 6.01 -14.85
N GLN A 51 7.70 5.57 -14.48
CA GLN A 51 6.44 6.03 -15.08
C GLN A 51 5.62 6.73 -14.00
N LEU A 52 5.35 8.02 -14.16
CA LEU A 52 4.57 8.82 -13.22
C LEU A 52 3.10 8.82 -13.60
N TYR A 53 2.20 8.76 -12.62
CA TYR A 53 0.76 8.71 -12.85
C TYR A 53 0.03 9.77 -12.03
N SER A 54 -1.04 10.34 -12.60
CA SER A 54 -1.98 11.23 -11.89
C SER A 54 -3.05 10.51 -11.08
N ILE A 55 -3.10 9.19 -11.23
CA ILE A 55 -4.00 8.28 -10.54
C ILE A 55 -3.20 7.47 -9.52
N SER A 56 -3.90 6.77 -8.64
CA SER A 56 -3.31 5.82 -7.70
C SER A 56 -4.24 4.64 -7.46
N ALA A 57 -3.71 3.59 -6.85
CA ALA A 57 -4.47 2.42 -6.41
C ALA A 57 -5.51 2.72 -5.32
N ALA A 58 -5.59 3.95 -4.80
CA ALA A 58 -6.70 4.38 -3.94
C ALA A 58 -7.97 4.73 -4.74
N THR A 59 -7.83 5.07 -6.03
CA THR A 59 -8.92 5.57 -6.90
C THR A 59 -9.80 4.45 -7.50
N GLY A 60 -9.83 3.27 -6.87
CA GLY A 60 -10.59 2.10 -7.35
C GLY A 60 -9.89 1.28 -8.44
N ILE A 61 -8.61 1.59 -8.73
CA ILE A 61 -7.79 0.86 -9.67
C ILE A 61 -7.04 -0.24 -8.93
N THR A 62 -7.32 -1.49 -9.25
CA THR A 62 -6.61 -2.65 -8.71
C THR A 62 -5.25 -2.78 -9.36
N LEU A 63 -4.18 -2.87 -8.55
CA LEU A 63 -2.84 -3.15 -9.04
C LEU A 63 -2.79 -4.50 -9.77
N THR A 64 -2.02 -4.56 -10.83
CA THR A 64 -1.72 -5.82 -11.52
C THR A 64 -0.45 -6.43 -10.91
N PRO A 65 -0.49 -7.69 -10.44
CA PRO A 65 0.71 -8.43 -10.08
C PRO A 65 1.66 -8.48 -11.26
N SER A 66 2.92 -8.18 -10.99
CA SER A 66 3.96 -8.19 -12.02
C SER A 66 4.53 -9.60 -12.16
N GLU A 67 4.64 -10.10 -13.38
CA GLU A 67 5.48 -11.28 -13.64
C GLU A 67 6.98 -10.92 -13.58
N CYS A 68 7.30 -9.63 -13.73
CA CYS A 68 8.64 -9.08 -13.57
C CYS A 68 8.89 -8.71 -12.10
N PRO A 69 9.83 -9.37 -11.40
CA PRO A 69 10.07 -9.11 -9.98
C PRO A 69 10.71 -7.72 -9.72
N TYR A 70 11.27 -7.10 -10.74
CA TYR A 70 11.94 -5.79 -10.66
C TYR A 70 10.98 -4.61 -10.81
N ARG A 71 9.71 -4.86 -11.16
CA ARG A 71 8.70 -3.82 -11.34
C ARG A 71 7.86 -3.66 -10.10
N GLU A 72 7.83 -2.43 -9.61
CA GLU A 72 7.24 -2.07 -8.34
C GLU A 72 6.37 -0.84 -8.47
N TYR A 73 5.40 -0.76 -7.57
CA TYR A 73 4.46 0.35 -7.50
C TYR A 73 4.70 1.17 -6.24
N TYR A 74 4.60 2.49 -6.36
CA TYR A 74 4.78 3.42 -5.27
C TYR A 74 3.64 4.43 -5.24
N GLN A 75 2.86 4.42 -4.16
CA GLN A 75 1.77 5.37 -3.96
C GLN A 75 2.19 6.49 -3.03
N ARG A 76 1.99 7.75 -3.43
CA ARG A 76 2.25 8.89 -2.56
C ARG A 76 1.31 8.86 -1.35
N ILE A 77 1.84 9.20 -0.19
CA ILE A 77 1.08 9.37 1.04
C ILE A 77 0.67 10.85 1.12
N ASP A 78 -0.60 11.13 0.83
CA ASP A 78 -1.19 12.48 0.90
C ASP A 78 -2.39 12.58 1.86
N SER A 79 -2.69 11.49 2.59
CA SER A 79 -3.79 11.38 3.55
C SER A 79 -3.37 10.55 4.77
N LYS A 80 -4.11 10.72 5.88
CA LYS A 80 -3.99 9.93 7.12
C LYS A 80 -4.42 8.48 6.93
N THR A 81 -5.23 8.22 5.91
CA THR A 81 -5.67 6.90 5.50
C THR A 81 -5.10 6.58 4.13
N VAL A 82 -4.36 5.48 4.03
CA VAL A 82 -3.83 4.98 2.76
C VAL A 82 -4.59 3.72 2.38
N VAL A 83 -5.12 3.71 1.15
CA VAL A 83 -5.82 2.56 0.56
C VAL A 83 -5.04 2.09 -0.66
N ILE A 84 -4.86 0.78 -0.80
CA ILE A 84 -4.26 0.16 -1.99
C ILE A 84 -5.09 -1.05 -2.41
N TYR A 85 -5.78 -0.95 -3.55
CA TYR A 85 -6.43 -2.10 -4.19
C TYR A 85 -5.39 -2.95 -4.93
N GLY A 86 -5.47 -4.28 -4.78
CA GLY A 86 -4.57 -5.21 -5.45
C GLY A 86 -3.25 -5.44 -4.70
N ALA A 87 -3.23 -5.27 -3.38
CA ALA A 87 -2.05 -5.49 -2.56
C ALA A 87 -2.40 -6.21 -1.26
N THR A 88 -1.43 -6.98 -0.76
CA THR A 88 -1.50 -7.71 0.51
C THR A 88 -0.19 -7.55 1.29
N ILE A 89 -0.27 -7.70 2.60
CA ILE A 89 0.88 -7.70 3.51
C ILE A 89 1.71 -8.96 3.24
N VAL A 90 3.03 -8.82 3.16
CA VAL A 90 3.91 -9.99 3.07
C VAL A 90 3.86 -10.79 4.39
N THR A 91 3.58 -12.07 4.28
CA THR A 91 3.24 -13.00 5.38
C THR A 91 4.37 -13.31 6.36
N CYS A 92 5.59 -12.83 6.15
CA CYS A 92 6.71 -13.01 7.09
C CYS A 92 6.55 -12.22 8.40
N ILE A 93 5.35 -11.72 8.68
CA ILE A 93 5.03 -10.73 9.69
C ILE A 93 3.85 -11.23 10.47
N HIS A 94 3.77 -10.86 11.74
CA HIS A 94 2.65 -11.15 12.62
C HIS A 94 1.37 -10.47 12.12
N ILE A 95 0.73 -11.08 11.13
CA ILE A 95 -0.63 -10.81 10.68
C ILE A 95 -1.56 -11.75 11.44
N SER A 96 -2.61 -11.19 12.04
CA SER A 96 -3.70 -12.00 12.57
C SER A 96 -4.72 -12.17 11.46
N GLU A 97 -4.94 -13.42 11.03
CA GLU A 97 -5.87 -13.74 9.95
C GLU A 97 -7.20 -14.23 10.51
N TYR A 98 -8.28 -13.72 9.93
CA TYR A 98 -9.66 -14.06 10.27
C TYR A 98 -10.40 -14.48 9.01
N SER A 99 -11.06 -15.63 9.07
CA SER A 99 -11.92 -16.15 8.01
C SER A 99 -13.39 -15.85 8.28
N ASN A 100 -14.25 -16.09 7.28
CA ASN A 100 -15.71 -15.85 7.33
C ASN A 100 -16.11 -14.38 7.53
N ILE A 101 -15.22 -13.44 7.22
CA ILE A 101 -15.49 -12.00 7.25
C ILE A 101 -16.16 -11.60 5.95
N LYS A 102 -17.46 -11.28 6.01
CA LYS A 102 -18.29 -11.10 4.81
C LYS A 102 -18.17 -9.71 4.23
N THR A 103 -17.90 -8.72 5.07
CA THR A 103 -17.86 -7.30 4.68
C THR A 103 -16.57 -6.64 5.11
N GLU A 104 -16.17 -5.61 4.37
CA GLU A 104 -15.03 -4.77 4.76
C GLU A 104 -15.26 -4.09 6.12
N GLY A 105 -16.51 -3.72 6.43
CA GLY A 105 -16.88 -3.10 7.71
C GLY A 105 -16.70 -4.01 8.92
N GLU A 106 -16.91 -5.32 8.77
CA GLU A 106 -16.58 -6.31 9.80
C GLU A 106 -15.06 -6.35 10.06
N CYS A 107 -14.24 -6.34 9.00
CA CYS A 107 -12.79 -6.31 9.12
C CYS A 107 -12.30 -5.01 9.79
N GLU A 108 -12.90 -3.86 9.43
CA GLU A 108 -12.61 -2.56 10.06
C GLU A 108 -12.98 -2.57 11.55
N THR A 109 -14.12 -3.16 11.92
CA THR A 109 -14.54 -3.31 13.32
C THR A 109 -13.54 -4.14 14.12
N LEU A 110 -13.03 -5.24 13.54
CA LEU A 110 -11.98 -6.06 14.16
C LEU A 110 -10.70 -5.25 14.36
N ARG A 111 -10.27 -4.51 13.34
CA ARG A 111 -9.09 -3.64 13.40
C ARG A 111 -9.19 -2.64 14.55
N ILE A 112 -10.31 -1.92 14.63
CA ILE A 112 -10.58 -0.91 15.67
C ILE A 112 -10.61 -1.56 17.06
N LYS A 113 -11.40 -2.62 17.23
CA LYS A 113 -11.61 -3.29 18.54
C LYS A 113 -10.31 -3.79 19.16
N LYS A 114 -9.34 -4.15 18.34
CA LYS A 114 -8.05 -4.71 18.75
C LYS A 114 -6.89 -3.73 18.57
N ASN A 115 -7.16 -2.48 18.19
CA ASN A 115 -6.16 -1.42 18.03
C ASN A 115 -5.02 -1.76 17.03
N TYR A 116 -5.38 -2.37 15.91
CA TYR A 116 -4.44 -2.63 14.80
C TYR A 116 -4.25 -1.37 13.94
N THR A 117 -3.04 -1.19 13.41
CA THR A 117 -2.64 -0.02 12.61
C THR A 117 -2.92 -0.20 11.12
N ALA A 118 -3.02 -1.44 10.65
CA ALA A 118 -3.42 -1.77 9.29
C ALA A 118 -4.31 -2.99 9.23
N MET A 119 -5.04 -3.09 8.12
CA MET A 119 -5.85 -4.23 7.76
C MET A 119 -5.77 -4.51 6.26
N GLU A 120 -6.09 -5.74 5.88
CA GLU A 120 -6.36 -6.13 4.52
C GLU A 120 -7.65 -6.97 4.47
N TYR A 121 -8.42 -6.78 3.41
CA TYR A 121 -9.70 -7.47 3.24
C TYR A 121 -9.81 -8.04 1.83
N SER A 122 -10.32 -9.27 1.75
CA SER A 122 -10.72 -9.90 0.50
C SER A 122 -12.18 -10.34 0.54
N LYS A 123 -13.00 -9.73 -0.32
CA LYS A 123 -14.38 -10.19 -0.54
C LYS A 123 -14.43 -11.58 -1.15
N PHE A 124 -13.45 -11.93 -1.99
CA PHE A 124 -13.37 -13.23 -2.66
C PHE A 124 -13.12 -14.35 -1.65
N PHE A 125 -12.11 -14.19 -0.80
CA PHE A 125 -11.76 -15.18 0.22
C PHE A 125 -12.59 -15.06 1.50
N LYS A 126 -13.40 -14.00 1.65
CA LYS A 126 -14.08 -13.65 2.92
C LYS A 126 -13.08 -13.61 4.08
N GLY A 127 -11.93 -13.01 3.81
CA GLY A 127 -10.76 -12.98 4.69
C GLY A 127 -10.44 -11.56 5.15
N CYS A 128 -9.93 -11.46 6.36
CA CYS A 128 -9.44 -10.23 6.97
C CYS A 128 -8.09 -10.50 7.63
N GLY A 129 -7.06 -9.76 7.21
CA GLY A 129 -5.77 -9.73 7.89
C GLY A 129 -5.60 -8.42 8.63
N VAL A 130 -5.02 -8.43 9.82
CA VAL A 130 -4.76 -7.20 10.62
C VAL A 130 -3.39 -7.25 11.28
N THR A 131 -2.74 -6.09 11.45
CA THR A 131 -1.40 -6.00 12.04
C THR A 131 -1.15 -4.68 12.77
N HIS A 132 -0.21 -4.69 13.73
CA HIS A 132 0.26 -3.48 14.43
C HIS A 132 1.49 -2.84 13.78
N ASN A 133 2.18 -3.53 12.87
CA ASN A 133 3.53 -3.15 12.41
C ASN A 133 3.55 -2.30 11.15
N ALA A 134 2.58 -1.41 11.03
CA ALA A 134 2.22 -0.85 9.74
C ALA A 134 3.11 0.29 9.21
N GLU A 135 4.34 0.53 9.70
CA GLU A 135 5.25 1.49 9.02
C GLU A 135 6.77 1.22 9.04
N LYS A 136 7.28 0.19 9.73
CA LYS A 136 8.76 0.10 9.93
C LYS A 136 9.45 -1.16 9.43
N THR A 137 8.73 -2.24 9.11
CA THR A 137 9.35 -3.55 8.82
C THR A 137 8.63 -4.43 7.78
N TYR A 138 7.60 -3.95 7.10
CA TYR A 138 6.80 -4.76 6.18
C TYR A 138 6.78 -4.22 4.75
N GLY A 139 6.89 -5.13 3.79
CA GLY A 139 6.58 -4.87 2.39
C GLY A 139 5.13 -5.24 2.10
N LEU A 140 4.52 -4.54 1.15
CA LEU A 140 3.33 -5.02 0.47
C LEU A 140 3.76 -5.75 -0.81
N THR A 141 2.96 -6.72 -1.25
CA THR A 141 3.15 -7.39 -2.53
C THR A 141 1.86 -7.36 -3.35
N GLY A 142 1.98 -7.43 -4.67
CA GLY A 142 0.85 -7.46 -5.59
C GLY A 142 -0.05 -8.66 -5.37
N ASN A 143 -1.33 -8.41 -5.10
CA ASN A 143 -2.36 -9.45 -5.03
C ASN A 143 -3.75 -8.88 -5.36
N ILE A 144 -4.27 -9.24 -6.54
CA ILE A 144 -5.52 -8.70 -7.09
C ILE A 144 -6.75 -8.86 -6.19
N PHE A 145 -6.76 -9.84 -5.29
CA PHE A 145 -7.94 -10.18 -4.49
C PHE A 145 -8.05 -9.39 -3.19
N TRP A 146 -7.03 -8.61 -2.85
CA TRP A 146 -6.92 -7.95 -1.56
C TRP A 146 -6.94 -6.43 -1.70
N LYS A 147 -7.57 -5.82 -0.69
CA LYS A 147 -7.55 -4.37 -0.46
C LYS A 147 -6.82 -4.13 0.84
N PHE A 148 -5.70 -3.43 0.77
CA PHE A 148 -4.94 -3.00 1.94
C PHE A 148 -5.39 -1.61 2.40
N LYS A 149 -5.40 -1.41 3.73
CA LYS A 149 -5.64 -0.14 4.39
C LYS A 149 -4.66 0.10 5.54
N LEU A 150 -4.09 1.30 5.58
CA LEU A 150 -3.23 1.80 6.65
C LEU A 150 -3.83 3.07 7.26
N MET A 151 -3.83 3.15 8.59
CA MET A 151 -4.28 4.31 9.35
C MET A 151 -3.11 4.92 10.13
N LEU A 152 -2.67 6.12 9.75
CA LEU A 152 -1.46 6.77 10.28
C LEU A 152 -1.66 7.44 11.65
N ASP A 153 -2.91 7.81 11.99
CA ASP A 153 -3.22 8.73 13.09
C ASP A 153 -4.06 8.10 14.21
N GLU A 154 -4.38 6.81 14.15
CA GLU A 154 -5.43 6.21 15.00
C GLU A 154 -4.92 5.37 16.18
N ILE A 155 -3.65 5.43 16.54
CA ILE A 155 -3.19 4.82 17.79
C ILE A 155 -3.53 5.77 18.94
N PRO A 156 -4.39 5.40 19.90
CA PRO A 156 -4.53 6.16 21.13
C PRO A 156 -3.15 6.21 21.77
N LYS A 157 -2.65 7.42 22.07
CA LYS A 157 -1.50 7.58 22.96
C LYS A 157 -1.77 6.68 24.16
N MET A 158 -0.93 5.66 24.39
CA MET A 158 -0.95 4.96 25.66
C MET A 158 -0.67 6.04 26.71
N THR A 159 -1.71 6.52 27.36
CA THR A 159 -1.59 7.30 28.59
C THR A 159 -0.74 6.46 29.50
N LYS A 160 0.45 6.97 29.85
CA LYS A 160 1.27 6.41 30.92
C LYS A 160 0.34 6.11 32.09
N ALA A 161 0.29 4.85 32.51
CA ALA A 161 -0.23 4.53 33.82
C ALA A 161 0.66 5.29 34.81
N VAL A 162 0.10 6.34 35.40
CA VAL A 162 0.64 6.93 36.62
C VAL A 162 0.23 5.96 37.73
N ASN A 163 1.22 5.32 38.34
CA ASN A 163 1.27 4.98 39.75
C ASN A 163 2.74 4.75 40.11
#